data_AF-A0A660XGR7-F1
#
_entry.id   AF-A0A660XGR7-F1
#
_cell.length_a   1.000
_cell.length_b   1.000
_cell.length_c   1.000
_cell.angle_alpha   90.00
_cell.angle_beta   90.00
_cell.angle_gamma   90.00
#
_symmetry.space_group_name_H-M   'P 1'
#
loop_
_entity.id
_entity.type
_entity.pdbx_description
1 polymer ?
#
loop_
_entity_poly.entity_id
_entity_poly.type
_entity_poly.pdbx_seq_one_letter_code
_entity_poly.pdbx_strand_id
1 'polypeptide(L)'
;PKGEEGSMMGNFNVALFLGFGTGPLLGGFVLDAVDMASVFYLMGGLSFVALLLVIFFLPEKVNNRIQKYPSISPFRTIWQHNIFKGVLIFRFSNAVARGSVTAFLPVFAAKLGISPSKIGFLVSVNILLTAVLQHFFGKLADRVSRSVLVVVGNIVVVVPLLVTPYARSFSDLLFLGILMGLGSGLAFPAAAALATEQGRSHGMGNVMGYFNQSMSLGMIVGPIVAGWVMDLLGLSVVFIFGGIVGILGSSFCAYFMIHQSR
;
A
#
# COMPACT_ATOMS: atom_id res chain seq x y z
N PRO A 1 -15.28 10.54 -19.61
CA PRO A 1 -16.52 10.33 -20.40
C PRO A 1 -17.35 9.20 -19.77
N LYS A 2 -18.66 9.12 -19.99
CA LYS A 2 -19.46 7.98 -19.50
C LYS A 2 -18.86 6.68 -20.08
N GLY A 3 -18.48 5.74 -19.21
CA GLY A 3 -17.83 4.47 -19.61
C GLY A 3 -16.29 4.51 -19.68
N GLU A 4 -15.66 5.68 -19.64
CA GLU A 4 -14.18 5.83 -19.59
C GLU A 4 -13.64 6.06 -18.17
N GLU A 5 -14.49 5.98 -17.15
CA GLU A 5 -14.14 6.24 -15.76
C GLU A 5 -12.97 5.37 -15.28
N GLY A 6 -12.91 4.11 -15.72
CA GLY A 6 -11.79 3.20 -15.41
C GLY A 6 -10.46 3.62 -16.06
N SER A 7 -10.50 4.16 -17.29
CA SER A 7 -9.30 4.67 -17.96
C SER A 7 -8.80 5.95 -17.29
N MET A 8 -9.71 6.86 -16.93
CA MET A 8 -9.36 8.09 -16.20
C MET A 8 -8.82 7.80 -14.80
N MET A 9 -9.44 6.87 -14.06
CA MET A 9 -8.92 6.38 -12.78
C MET A 9 -7.58 5.65 -12.94
N GLY A 10 -7.37 4.96 -14.06
CA GLY A 10 -6.08 4.35 -14.42
C GLY A 10 -4.98 5.40 -14.55
N ASN A 11 -5.20 6.44 -15.38
CA ASN A 11 -4.25 7.54 -15.56
C ASN A 11 -3.97 8.28 -14.26
N PHE A 12 -5.00 8.48 -13.43
CA PHE A 12 -4.84 9.08 -12.11
C PHE A 12 -3.94 8.23 -11.20
N ASN A 13 -4.16 6.92 -11.12
CA ASN A 13 -3.32 6.02 -10.34
C ASN A 13 -1.87 5.97 -10.88
N VAL A 14 -1.68 5.99 -12.20
CA VAL A 14 -0.34 6.06 -12.80
C VAL A 14 0.39 7.33 -12.37
N ALA A 15 -0.27 8.50 -12.42
CA ALA A 15 0.32 9.74 -11.95
C ALA A 15 0.66 9.68 -10.45
N LEU A 16 -0.22 9.10 -9.64
CA LEU A 16 -0.04 8.95 -8.19
C LEU A 16 1.14 8.02 -7.85
N PHE A 17 1.25 6.87 -8.52
CA PHE A 17 2.39 5.96 -8.35
C PHE A 17 3.70 6.52 -8.90
N LEU A 18 3.66 7.28 -9.99
CA LEU A 18 4.83 8.00 -10.48
C LEU A 18 5.30 8.99 -9.43
N GLY A 19 4.41 9.79 -8.83
CA GLY A 19 4.77 10.71 -7.75
C GLY A 19 5.36 10.01 -6.52
N PHE A 20 4.69 8.96 -6.02
CA PHE A 20 5.21 8.17 -4.89
C PHE A 20 6.49 7.41 -5.22
N GLY A 21 6.69 7.00 -6.47
CA GLY A 21 7.88 6.30 -6.91
C GLY A 21 9.06 7.24 -7.14
N THR A 22 8.86 8.39 -7.80
CA THR A 22 9.95 9.33 -8.11
C THR A 22 10.34 10.19 -6.92
N GLY A 23 9.43 10.41 -5.95
CA GLY A 23 9.69 11.22 -4.75
C GLY A 23 10.91 10.74 -3.95
N PRO A 24 10.93 9.49 -3.44
CA PRO A 24 12.08 8.95 -2.71
C PRO A 24 13.37 8.92 -3.54
N LEU A 25 13.27 8.69 -4.86
CA LEU A 25 14.40 8.70 -5.78
C LEU A 25 15.06 10.09 -5.78
N LEU A 26 14.27 11.12 -6.13
CA LEU A 26 14.74 12.50 -6.21
C LEU A 26 15.20 13.02 -4.83
N GLY A 27 14.42 12.73 -3.78
CA GLY A 27 14.76 13.10 -2.41
C GLY A 27 16.07 12.47 -1.95
N GLY A 28 16.30 11.19 -2.27
CA GLY A 28 17.55 10.50 -1.98
C GLY A 28 18.75 11.12 -2.69
N PHE A 29 18.63 11.43 -3.99
CA PHE A 29 19.70 12.08 -4.75
C PHE A 29 20.02 13.49 -4.24
N VAL A 30 19.01 14.30 -3.94
CA VAL A 30 19.22 15.66 -3.42
C VAL A 30 19.85 15.62 -2.02
N LEU A 31 19.42 14.69 -1.18
CA LEU A 31 19.99 14.51 0.16
C LEU A 31 21.47 14.11 0.14
N ASP A 32 21.87 13.30 -0.84
CA ASP A 32 23.25 12.84 -1.03
C ASP A 32 24.15 13.93 -1.65
N ALA A 33 23.57 14.79 -2.50
CA ALA A 33 24.31 15.82 -3.23
C ALA A 33 24.46 17.14 -2.46
N VAL A 34 23.47 17.51 -1.64
CA VAL A 34 23.41 18.83 -1.00
C VAL A 34 23.22 18.68 0.50
N ASP A 35 21.97 18.66 0.96
CA ASP A 35 21.59 18.60 2.36
C ASP A 35 20.09 18.33 2.51
N MET A 36 19.66 18.10 3.76
CA MET A 36 18.25 17.79 4.05
C MET A 36 17.32 18.99 3.80
N ALA A 37 17.74 20.24 4.02
CA ALA A 37 16.88 21.40 3.79
C ALA A 37 16.55 21.57 2.30
N SER A 38 17.51 21.28 1.41
CA SER A 38 17.31 21.27 -0.04
C SER A 38 16.19 20.31 -0.48
N VAL A 39 16.03 19.17 0.19
CA VAL A 39 14.91 18.24 -0.07
C VAL A 39 13.57 18.89 0.24
N PHE A 40 13.45 19.59 1.38
CA PHE A 40 12.23 20.30 1.76
C PHE A 40 11.92 21.47 0.83
N TYR A 41 12.94 22.23 0.40
CA TYR A 41 12.74 23.31 -0.58
C TYR A 41 12.25 22.77 -1.92
N LEU A 42 12.81 21.65 -2.40
CA LEU A 42 12.34 20.99 -3.62
C LEU A 42 10.88 20.54 -3.48
N MET A 43 10.52 19.89 -2.38
CA MET A 43 9.13 19.47 -2.11
C MET A 43 8.17 20.66 -2.07
N GLY A 44 8.57 21.75 -1.41
CA GLY A 44 7.81 23.00 -1.36
C GLY A 44 7.62 23.61 -2.74
N GLY A 45 8.69 23.68 -3.55
CA GLY A 45 8.67 24.18 -4.92
C GLY A 45 7.76 23.36 -5.83
N LEU A 46 7.86 22.02 -5.80
CA LEU A 46 6.98 21.13 -6.57
C LEU A 46 5.51 21.29 -6.16
N SER A 47 5.24 21.42 -4.85
CA SER A 47 3.88 21.62 -4.33
C SER A 47 3.32 22.99 -4.75
N PHE A 48 4.16 24.02 -4.77
CA PHE A 48 3.76 25.35 -5.23
C PHE A 48 3.48 25.37 -6.74
N VAL A 49 4.30 24.69 -7.55
CA VAL A 49 4.02 24.52 -8.99
C VAL A 49 2.70 23.77 -9.20
N ALA A 50 2.46 22.69 -8.45
CA ALA A 50 1.19 21.97 -8.51
C ALA A 50 0.00 22.87 -8.12
N LEU A 51 0.15 23.72 -7.10
CA LEU A 51 -0.86 24.70 -6.71
C LEU A 51 -1.15 25.69 -7.85
N LEU A 52 -0.12 26.25 -8.50
CA LEU A 52 -0.30 27.16 -9.63
C LEU A 52 -1.00 26.46 -10.80
N LEU A 53 -0.61 25.22 -11.11
CA LEU A 53 -1.28 24.43 -12.14
C LEU A 53 -2.76 24.21 -11.80
N VAL A 54 -3.08 23.91 -10.55
CA VAL A 54 -4.48 23.79 -10.10
C VAL A 54 -5.22 25.10 -10.26
N ILE A 55 -4.67 26.23 -9.81
CA ILE A 55 -5.32 27.54 -9.89
C ILE A 55 -5.59 27.96 -11.34
N PHE A 56 -4.61 27.76 -12.24
CA PHE A 56 -4.72 28.24 -13.62
C PHE A 56 -5.41 27.26 -14.57
N PHE A 57 -5.29 25.95 -14.34
CA PHE A 57 -5.74 24.94 -15.31
C PHE A 57 -6.88 24.05 -14.80
N LEU A 58 -7.22 24.04 -13.51
CA LEU A 58 -8.35 23.23 -13.03
C LEU A 58 -9.67 23.97 -13.33
N PRO A 59 -10.49 23.51 -14.29
CA PRO A 59 -11.75 24.17 -14.58
C PRO A 59 -12.71 24.01 -13.40
N GLU A 60 -13.34 25.10 -12.97
CA GLU A 60 -14.45 25.05 -12.01
C GLU A 60 -15.63 24.27 -12.62
N LYS A 61 -15.84 23.04 -12.18
CA LYS A 61 -17.08 22.32 -12.44
C LYS A 61 -18.04 22.49 -11.27
N VAL A 62 -18.87 23.54 -11.32
CA VAL A 62 -20.06 23.64 -10.48
C VAL A 62 -21.09 22.66 -11.02
N ASN A 63 -21.11 21.43 -10.49
CA ASN A 63 -22.19 20.49 -10.76
C ASN A 63 -22.91 20.16 -9.44
N ASN A 64 -23.88 21.01 -9.10
CA ASN A 64 -24.72 20.93 -7.89
C ASN A 64 -25.76 19.79 -7.92
N ARG A 65 -25.39 18.62 -8.45
CA ARG A 65 -26.20 17.41 -8.29
C ARG A 65 -25.51 16.52 -7.27
N ILE A 66 -25.81 16.78 -6.00
CA ILE A 66 -25.66 15.76 -4.95
C ILE A 66 -26.58 14.61 -5.36
N GLN A 67 -26.03 13.61 -6.06
CA GLN A 67 -26.74 12.36 -6.24
C GLN A 67 -27.02 11.80 -4.86
N LYS A 68 -28.30 11.62 -4.53
CA LYS A 68 -28.72 10.86 -3.34
C LYS A 68 -28.22 9.43 -3.53
N TYR A 69 -27.05 9.13 -2.96
CA TYR A 69 -26.56 7.77 -2.88
C TYR A 69 -27.52 6.94 -2.00
N PRO A 70 -27.64 5.62 -2.24
CA PRO A 70 -28.45 4.73 -1.41
C PRO A 70 -28.06 4.88 0.07
N SER A 71 -29.00 4.60 0.97
CA SER A 71 -28.79 4.77 2.41
C SER A 71 -27.52 4.03 2.87
N ILE A 72 -26.80 4.67 3.80
CA ILE A 72 -25.61 4.10 4.45
C ILE A 72 -26.04 2.77 5.07
N SER A 73 -25.61 1.65 4.49
CA SER A 73 -25.82 0.34 5.09
C SER A 73 -25.04 0.32 6.40
N PRO A 74 -25.65 0.00 7.55
CA PRO A 74 -24.95 -0.03 8.82
C PRO A 74 -23.71 -0.91 8.74
N PHE A 75 -22.57 -0.44 9.27
CA PHE A 75 -21.31 -1.22 9.34
C PHE A 75 -21.54 -2.65 9.82
N ARG A 76 -22.46 -2.81 10.79
CA ARG A 76 -22.84 -4.09 11.38
C ARG A 76 -23.40 -5.10 10.37
N THR A 77 -24.05 -4.64 9.31
CA THR A 77 -24.62 -5.51 8.26
C THR A 77 -23.52 -5.99 7.32
N ILE A 78 -22.59 -5.11 6.92
CA ILE A 78 -21.48 -5.48 6.03
C ILE A 78 -20.46 -6.36 6.77
N TRP A 79 -20.22 -6.06 8.06
CA TRP A 79 -19.36 -6.84 8.94
C TRP A 79 -19.88 -8.26 9.20
N GLN A 80 -21.12 -8.61 8.87
CA GLN A 80 -21.61 -9.99 9.06
C GLN A 80 -21.07 -10.96 7.99
N HIS A 81 -20.60 -10.46 6.85
CA HIS A 81 -20.07 -11.29 5.77
C HIS A 81 -18.60 -11.68 6.00
N ASN A 82 -18.34 -12.99 6.01
CA ASN A 82 -16.99 -13.54 6.28
C ASN A 82 -15.94 -13.07 5.26
N ILE A 83 -16.31 -12.96 3.97
CA ILE A 83 -15.40 -12.42 2.93
C ILE A 83 -15.00 -10.98 3.25
N PHE A 84 -15.95 -10.12 3.65
CA PHE A 84 -15.65 -8.72 3.96
C PHE A 84 -14.79 -8.58 5.21
N LYS A 85 -15.08 -9.35 6.28
CA LYS A 85 -14.19 -9.44 7.46
C LYS A 85 -12.77 -9.85 7.05
N GLY A 86 -12.65 -10.90 6.24
CA GLY A 86 -11.35 -11.39 5.76
C GLY A 86 -10.57 -10.33 4.99
N VAL A 87 -11.24 -9.59 4.11
CA VAL A 87 -10.64 -8.48 3.35
C VAL A 87 -10.20 -7.34 4.27
N LEU A 88 -11.02 -6.94 5.26
CA LEU A 88 -10.66 -5.87 6.20
C LEU A 88 -9.50 -6.26 7.11
N ILE A 89 -9.49 -7.50 7.64
CA ILE A 89 -8.39 -8.02 8.46
C ILE A 89 -7.10 -8.07 7.64
N PHE A 90 -7.16 -8.63 6.43
CA PHE A 90 -6.03 -8.62 5.50
C PHE A 90 -5.54 -7.19 5.26
N ARG A 91 -6.45 -6.27 4.97
CA ARG A 91 -6.09 -4.89 4.62
C ARG A 91 -5.43 -4.16 5.79
N PHE A 92 -5.94 -4.37 7.00
CA PHE A 92 -5.35 -3.84 8.22
C PHE A 92 -3.97 -4.45 8.50
N SER A 93 -3.84 -5.78 8.54
CA SER A 93 -2.56 -6.45 8.80
C SER A 93 -1.50 -6.12 7.76
N ASN A 94 -1.87 -6.09 6.49
CA ASN A 94 -0.96 -5.69 5.40
C ASN A 94 -0.54 -4.21 5.53
N ALA A 95 -1.45 -3.33 5.94
CA ALA A 95 -1.14 -1.92 6.17
C ALA A 95 -0.25 -1.70 7.41
N VAL A 96 -0.42 -2.49 8.47
CA VAL A 96 0.50 -2.50 9.64
C VAL A 96 1.90 -2.89 9.19
N ALA A 97 2.04 -4.02 8.50
CA ALA A 97 3.34 -4.49 8.00
C ALA A 97 3.98 -3.47 7.05
N ARG A 98 3.21 -2.94 6.09
CA ARG A 98 3.69 -1.93 5.15
C ARG A 98 4.11 -0.64 5.85
N GLY A 99 3.30 -0.16 6.81
CA GLY A 99 3.60 1.04 7.60
C GLY A 99 4.93 0.91 8.34
N SER A 100 5.13 -0.22 9.04
CA SER A 100 6.39 -0.54 9.72
C SER A 100 7.57 -0.57 8.75
N VAL A 101 7.41 -1.19 7.57
CA VAL A 101 8.47 -1.24 6.55
C VAL A 101 8.79 0.15 6.04
N THR A 102 7.79 0.96 5.68
CA THR A 102 8.04 2.31 5.15
C THR A 102 8.74 3.23 6.15
N ALA A 103 8.45 3.08 7.45
CA ALA A 103 9.08 3.89 8.49
C ALA A 103 10.50 3.41 8.83
N PHE A 104 10.71 2.09 8.94
CA PHE A 104 11.92 1.53 9.54
C PHE A 104 12.92 0.94 8.54
N LEU A 105 12.50 0.61 7.31
CA LEU A 105 13.41 0.11 6.27
C LEU A 105 14.48 1.14 5.88
N PRO A 106 14.17 2.44 5.68
CA PRO A 106 15.19 3.44 5.41
C PRO A 106 16.20 3.58 6.56
N VAL A 107 15.72 3.52 7.80
CA VAL A 107 16.56 3.58 9.01
C VAL A 107 17.49 2.36 9.10
N PHE A 108 16.98 1.17 8.79
CA PHE A 108 17.77 -0.06 8.74
C PHE A 108 18.84 -0.01 7.65
N ALA A 109 18.48 0.43 6.45
CA ALA A 109 19.42 0.58 5.34
C ALA A 109 20.51 1.61 5.66
N ALA A 110 20.15 2.74 6.28
CA ALA A 110 21.12 3.74 6.73
C ALA A 110 22.09 3.18 7.78
N LYS A 111 21.61 2.35 8.73
CA LYS A 111 22.45 1.66 9.72
C LYS A 111 23.45 0.69 9.09
N LEU A 112 23.14 0.13 7.92
CA LEU A 112 24.08 -0.68 7.13
C LEU A 112 25.09 0.15 6.32
N GLY A 113 25.08 1.48 6.43
CA GLY A 113 25.96 2.38 5.70
C GLY A 113 25.57 2.58 4.22
N ILE A 114 24.31 2.28 3.85
CA ILE A 114 23.81 2.48 2.50
C ILE A 114 23.52 3.98 2.28
N SER A 115 23.98 4.53 1.15
CA SER A 115 23.79 5.96 0.85
C SER A 115 22.31 6.33 0.65
N PRO A 116 21.90 7.57 0.97
CA PRO A 116 20.54 8.05 0.79
C PRO A 116 19.99 7.85 -0.63
N SER A 117 20.81 8.09 -1.67
CA SER A 117 20.45 7.83 -3.07
C SER A 117 20.02 6.38 -3.31
N LYS A 118 20.76 5.42 -2.75
CA LYS A 118 20.45 3.99 -2.86
C LYS A 118 19.19 3.60 -2.08
N ILE A 119 19.00 4.18 -0.89
CA ILE A 119 17.77 3.99 -0.09
C ILE A 119 16.56 4.51 -0.86
N GLY A 120 16.67 5.71 -1.43
CA GLY A 120 15.66 6.31 -2.30
C GLY A 120 15.32 5.39 -3.47
N PHE A 121 16.34 4.93 -4.19
CA PHE A 121 16.19 3.96 -5.29
C PHE A 121 15.48 2.69 -4.87
N LEU A 122 15.81 2.12 -3.70
CA LEU A 122 15.18 0.91 -3.19
C LEU A 122 13.67 1.10 -2.96
N VAL A 123 13.28 2.19 -2.30
CA VAL A 123 11.87 2.51 -2.03
C VAL A 123 11.13 2.77 -3.34
N SER A 124 11.75 3.51 -4.26
CA SER A 124 11.21 3.81 -5.59
C SER A 124 10.96 2.57 -6.42
N VAL A 125 11.94 1.66 -6.50
CA VAL A 125 11.78 0.38 -7.22
C VAL A 125 10.63 -0.42 -6.64
N ASN A 126 10.50 -0.51 -5.31
CA ASN A 126 9.38 -1.21 -4.68
C ASN A 126 8.02 -0.63 -5.10
N ILE A 127 7.86 0.70 -5.04
CA ILE A 127 6.60 1.38 -5.38
C ILE A 127 6.27 1.24 -6.87
N LEU A 128 7.24 1.54 -7.74
CA LEU A 128 7.05 1.51 -9.20
C LEU A 128 6.81 0.07 -9.69
N LEU A 129 7.54 -0.90 -9.16
CA LEU A 129 7.33 -2.31 -9.48
C LEU A 129 5.92 -2.74 -9.07
N THR A 130 5.49 -2.38 -7.86
CA THR A 130 4.12 -2.68 -7.40
C THR A 130 3.09 -2.06 -8.35
N ALA A 131 3.28 -0.81 -8.78
CA ALA A 131 2.36 -0.12 -9.70
C ALA A 131 2.26 -0.80 -11.07
N VAL A 132 3.39 -1.17 -11.67
CA VAL A 132 3.44 -1.87 -12.96
C VAL A 132 2.77 -3.24 -12.83
N LEU A 133 3.13 -3.99 -11.79
CA LEU A 133 2.60 -5.33 -11.57
C LEU A 133 1.11 -5.36 -11.24
N GLN A 134 0.57 -4.34 -10.58
CA GLN A 134 -0.87 -4.22 -10.34
C GLN A 134 -1.68 -4.25 -11.64
N HIS A 135 -1.18 -3.66 -12.74
CA HIS A 135 -1.86 -3.71 -14.03
C HIS A 135 -1.94 -5.13 -14.58
N PHE A 136 -0.84 -5.88 -14.51
CA PHE A 136 -0.77 -7.26 -15.03
C PHE A 136 -1.55 -8.23 -14.13
N PHE A 137 -1.33 -8.18 -12.83
CA PHE A 137 -2.00 -9.06 -11.86
C PHE A 137 -3.47 -8.73 -11.64
N GLY A 138 -3.90 -7.48 -11.91
CA GLY A 138 -5.31 -7.14 -11.98
C GLY A 138 -6.06 -7.98 -13.02
N LYS A 139 -5.51 -8.13 -14.23
CA LYS A 139 -6.09 -9.00 -15.27
C LYS A 139 -6.06 -10.48 -14.87
N LEU A 140 -5.02 -10.90 -14.14
CA LEU A 140 -4.93 -12.28 -13.62
C LEU A 140 -5.99 -12.55 -12.54
N ALA A 141 -6.32 -11.55 -11.73
CA ALA A 141 -7.36 -11.63 -10.70
C ALA A 141 -8.78 -11.80 -11.25
N ASP A 142 -9.00 -11.58 -12.54
CA ASP A 142 -10.27 -11.90 -13.20
C ASP A 142 -10.36 -13.36 -13.67
N ARG A 143 -9.23 -14.08 -13.75
CA ARG A 143 -9.17 -15.47 -14.23
C ARG A 143 -8.92 -16.49 -13.13
N VAL A 144 -8.30 -16.07 -12.03
CA VAL A 144 -7.91 -16.93 -10.90
C VAL A 144 -8.73 -16.55 -9.67
N SER A 145 -8.93 -17.49 -8.76
CA SER A 145 -9.60 -17.23 -7.48
C SER A 145 -8.92 -16.08 -6.73
N ARG A 146 -9.64 -14.96 -6.59
CA ARG A 146 -9.14 -13.72 -5.96
C ARG A 146 -8.70 -13.94 -4.51
N SER A 147 -9.43 -14.76 -3.76
CA SER A 147 -9.08 -15.13 -2.39
C SER A 147 -7.72 -15.81 -2.30
N VAL A 148 -7.41 -16.71 -3.25
CA VAL A 148 -6.11 -17.39 -3.30
C VAL A 148 -5.00 -16.39 -3.64
N LEU A 149 -5.23 -15.48 -4.59
CA LEU A 149 -4.26 -14.46 -4.95
C LEU A 149 -3.93 -13.50 -3.79
N VAL A 150 -4.92 -13.14 -2.97
CA VAL A 150 -4.70 -12.33 -1.76
C VAL A 150 -3.78 -13.06 -0.78
N VAL A 151 -4.08 -14.33 -0.48
CA VAL A 151 -3.31 -15.13 0.48
C VAL A 151 -1.88 -15.38 -0.03
N VAL A 152 -1.73 -15.83 -1.28
CA VAL A 152 -0.42 -16.09 -1.89
C VAL A 152 0.40 -14.80 -1.98
N GLY A 153 -0.20 -13.72 -2.45
CA GLY A 153 0.47 -12.42 -2.54
C GLY A 153 0.95 -11.93 -1.17
N ASN A 154 0.14 -12.10 -0.12
CA ASN A 154 0.57 -11.72 1.23
C ASN A 154 1.72 -12.58 1.75
N ILE A 155 1.72 -13.89 1.50
CA ILE A 155 2.85 -14.76 1.86
C ILE A 155 4.14 -14.29 1.16
N VAL A 156 4.05 -13.93 -0.11
CA VAL A 156 5.17 -13.39 -0.89
C VAL A 156 5.66 -12.04 -0.36
N VAL A 157 4.84 -11.26 0.35
CA VAL A 157 5.28 -10.04 1.06
C VAL A 157 5.93 -10.37 2.41
N VAL A 158 5.34 -11.31 3.14
CA VAL A 158 5.70 -11.61 4.53
C VAL A 158 7.00 -12.39 4.65
N VAL A 159 7.27 -13.33 3.74
CA VAL A 159 8.51 -14.12 3.78
C VAL A 159 9.75 -13.21 3.63
N PRO A 160 9.84 -12.34 2.60
CA PRO A 160 10.96 -11.40 2.50
C PRO A 160 11.04 -10.46 3.70
N LEU A 161 9.91 -10.01 4.24
CA LEU A 161 9.87 -9.14 5.41
C LEU A 161 10.53 -9.79 6.64
N LEU A 162 10.28 -11.08 6.88
CA LEU A 162 10.92 -11.84 7.95
C LEU A 162 12.43 -12.06 7.74
N VAL A 163 12.87 -12.04 6.48
CA VAL A 163 14.28 -12.22 6.10
C VAL A 163 15.06 -10.90 6.14
N THR A 164 14.39 -9.75 6.05
CA THR A 164 15.01 -8.41 6.10
C THR A 164 16.04 -8.19 7.23
N PRO A 165 15.82 -8.65 8.48
CA PRO A 165 16.81 -8.49 9.56
C PRO A 165 18.18 -9.12 9.28
N TYR A 166 18.22 -10.11 8.39
CA TYR A 166 19.44 -10.84 8.04
C TYR A 166 20.16 -10.24 6.83
N ALA A 167 19.59 -9.22 6.20
CA ALA A 167 20.21 -8.53 5.08
C ALA A 167 21.49 -7.80 5.52
N ARG A 168 22.56 -7.96 4.74
CA ARG A 168 23.88 -7.37 5.04
C ARG A 168 24.32 -6.37 3.98
N SER A 169 23.66 -6.36 2.84
CA SER A 169 24.03 -5.53 1.69
C SER A 169 22.83 -4.83 1.05
N PHE A 170 23.11 -3.82 0.24
CA PHE A 170 22.11 -3.16 -0.60
C PHE A 170 21.42 -4.15 -1.55
N SER A 171 22.17 -5.10 -2.12
CA SER A 171 21.63 -6.11 -3.02
C SER A 171 20.61 -7.02 -2.34
N ASP A 172 20.86 -7.40 -1.09
CA ASP A 172 19.92 -8.20 -0.30
C ASP A 172 18.61 -7.43 -0.09
N LEU A 173 18.70 -6.19 0.36
CA LEU A 173 17.51 -5.35 0.60
C LEU A 173 16.75 -5.04 -0.70
N LEU A 174 17.46 -4.84 -1.81
CA LEU A 174 16.84 -4.61 -3.11
C LEU A 174 16.09 -5.87 -3.58
N PHE A 175 16.70 -7.05 -3.46
CA PHE A 175 16.06 -8.32 -3.81
C PHE A 175 14.83 -8.58 -2.95
N LEU A 176 14.93 -8.41 -1.64
CA LEU A 176 13.79 -8.53 -0.72
C LEU A 176 12.70 -7.51 -1.04
N GLY A 177 13.07 -6.26 -1.33
CA GLY A 177 12.15 -5.20 -1.74
C GLY A 177 11.42 -5.51 -3.05
N ILE A 178 12.09 -6.12 -4.02
CA ILE A 178 11.47 -6.59 -5.28
C ILE A 178 10.42 -7.68 -4.98
N LEU A 179 10.76 -8.67 -4.15
CA LEU A 179 9.82 -9.72 -3.75
C LEU A 179 8.60 -9.15 -3.01
N MET A 180 8.80 -8.19 -2.11
CA MET A 180 7.69 -7.50 -1.43
C MET A 180 6.81 -6.71 -2.41
N GLY A 181 7.42 -6.09 -3.42
CA GLY A 181 6.69 -5.40 -4.48
C GLY A 181 5.86 -6.36 -5.35
N LEU A 182 6.42 -7.52 -5.68
CA LEU A 182 5.74 -8.60 -6.38
C LEU A 182 4.50 -9.09 -5.61
N GLY A 183 4.67 -9.43 -4.34
CA GLY A 183 3.57 -9.89 -3.50
C GLY A 183 2.48 -8.82 -3.31
N SER A 184 2.88 -7.56 -3.11
CA SER A 184 1.95 -6.44 -2.97
C SER A 184 1.17 -6.18 -4.27
N GLY A 185 1.84 -6.29 -5.41
CA GLY A 185 1.23 -6.15 -6.74
C GLY A 185 0.22 -7.26 -7.05
N LEU A 186 0.39 -8.45 -6.45
CA LEU A 186 -0.53 -9.57 -6.57
C LEU A 186 -1.74 -9.43 -5.63
N ALA A 187 -1.49 -9.12 -4.35
CA ALA A 187 -2.53 -9.14 -3.31
C ALA A 187 -3.47 -7.93 -3.39
N PHE A 188 -2.94 -6.74 -3.69
CA PHE A 188 -3.73 -5.52 -3.68
C PHE A 188 -4.89 -5.50 -4.70
N PRO A 189 -4.69 -5.78 -6.00
CA PRO A 189 -5.79 -5.74 -6.97
C PRO A 189 -6.84 -6.81 -6.70
N ALA A 190 -6.42 -8.00 -6.25
CA ALA A 190 -7.35 -9.07 -5.87
C ALA A 190 -8.23 -8.67 -4.67
N ALA A 191 -7.64 -8.06 -3.64
CA ALA A 191 -8.38 -7.56 -2.47
C ALA A 191 -9.34 -6.42 -2.84
N ALA A 192 -8.90 -5.49 -3.69
CA ALA A 192 -9.74 -4.39 -4.18
C ALA A 192 -10.92 -4.90 -5.03
N ALA A 193 -10.71 -5.93 -5.84
CA ALA A 193 -11.77 -6.55 -6.63
C ALA A 193 -12.81 -7.26 -5.75
N LEU A 194 -12.37 -7.99 -4.72
CA LEU A 194 -13.26 -8.60 -3.72
C LEU A 194 -14.07 -7.55 -2.93
N ALA A 195 -13.46 -6.43 -2.56
CA ALA A 195 -14.18 -5.31 -1.95
C ALA A 195 -15.22 -4.73 -2.93
N THR A 196 -14.86 -4.55 -4.20
CA THR A 196 -15.77 -4.03 -5.23
C THR A 196 -16.99 -4.92 -5.44
N GLU A 197 -16.82 -6.24 -5.41
CA GLU A 197 -17.93 -7.20 -5.51
C GLU A 197 -18.91 -7.08 -4.35
N GLN A 198 -18.41 -6.95 -3.11
CA GLN A 198 -19.26 -6.70 -1.94
C GLN A 198 -19.93 -5.32 -2.02
N GLY A 199 -19.26 -4.33 -2.63
CA GLY A 199 -19.81 -3.01 -2.88
C GLY A 199 -21.04 -2.99 -3.80
N ARG A 200 -21.22 -4.00 -4.67
CA ARG A 200 -22.40 -4.10 -5.55
C ARG A 200 -23.69 -4.38 -4.76
N SER A 201 -23.60 -5.13 -3.65
CA SER A 201 -24.75 -5.46 -2.80
C SER A 201 -24.92 -4.54 -1.59
N HIS A 202 -23.85 -3.90 -1.11
CA HIS A 202 -23.85 -3.12 0.15
C HIS A 202 -23.52 -1.62 -0.03
N GLY A 203 -23.40 -1.16 -1.27
CA GLY A 203 -23.04 0.22 -1.58
C GLY A 203 -21.53 0.43 -1.65
N MET A 204 -21.06 0.77 -2.84
CA MET A 204 -19.63 0.90 -3.17
C MET A 204 -18.91 1.90 -2.27
N GLY A 205 -19.53 3.04 -1.96
CA GLY A 205 -18.96 4.09 -1.10
C GLY A 205 -18.71 3.61 0.33
N ASN A 206 -19.63 2.84 0.91
CA ASN A 206 -19.47 2.29 2.28
C ASN A 206 -18.34 1.27 2.31
N VAL A 207 -18.39 0.31 1.39
CA VAL A 207 -17.42 -0.79 1.33
C VAL A 207 -16.00 -0.28 1.07
N MET A 208 -15.82 0.62 0.09
CA MET A 208 -14.51 1.24 -0.18
C MET A 208 -14.08 2.21 0.92
N GLY A 209 -15.03 2.87 1.58
CA GLY A 209 -14.76 3.71 2.75
C GLY A 209 -14.13 2.90 3.88
N TYR A 210 -14.75 1.78 4.27
CA TYR A 210 -14.20 0.87 5.28
C TYR A 210 -12.89 0.22 4.83
N PHE A 211 -12.77 -0.18 3.56
CA PHE A 211 -11.54 -0.74 3.00
C PHE A 211 -10.35 0.22 3.14
N ASN A 212 -10.55 1.50 2.79
CA ASN A 212 -9.51 2.53 2.95
C ASN A 212 -9.29 2.89 4.43
N GLN A 213 -10.34 2.90 5.25
CA GLN A 213 -10.21 3.16 6.68
C GLN A 213 -9.36 2.10 7.38
N SER A 214 -9.54 0.81 7.07
CA SER A 214 -8.68 -0.26 7.58
C SER A 214 -7.22 -0.08 7.17
N MET A 215 -6.95 0.38 5.94
CA MET A 215 -5.60 0.71 5.52
C MET A 215 -5.03 1.88 6.34
N SER A 216 -5.76 2.98 6.47
CA SER A 216 -5.30 4.16 7.22
C SER A 216 -5.01 3.81 8.68
N LEU A 217 -5.89 3.05 9.33
CA LEU A 217 -5.67 2.58 10.71
C LEU A 217 -4.42 1.71 10.81
N GLY A 218 -4.21 0.78 9.89
CA GLY A 218 -3.00 -0.04 9.89
C GLY A 218 -1.73 0.78 9.67
N MET A 219 -1.76 1.77 8.77
CA MET A 219 -0.63 2.67 8.52
C MET A 219 -0.31 3.60 9.70
N ILE A 220 -1.29 3.89 10.56
CA ILE A 220 -1.08 4.65 11.81
C ILE A 220 -0.53 3.73 12.90
N VAL A 221 -1.21 2.60 13.14
CA VAL A 221 -0.86 1.67 14.22
C VAL A 221 0.49 1.00 13.97
N GLY A 222 0.82 0.69 12.72
CA GLY A 222 2.05 -0.01 12.34
C GLY A 222 3.31 0.68 12.85
N PRO A 223 3.62 1.91 12.39
CA PRO A 223 4.80 2.64 12.83
C PRO A 223 4.82 2.91 14.34
N ILE A 224 3.68 3.17 14.97
CA ILE A 224 3.59 3.43 16.42
C ILE A 224 4.01 2.20 17.21
N VAL A 225 3.39 1.06 16.94
CA VAL A 225 3.70 -0.20 17.63
C VAL A 225 5.11 -0.67 17.28
N ALA A 226 5.51 -0.53 16.02
CA ALA A 226 6.86 -0.83 15.58
C ALA A 226 7.93 0.04 16.27
N GLY A 227 7.63 1.32 16.54
CA GLY A 227 8.51 2.19 17.33
C GLY A 227 8.70 1.67 18.76
N TRP A 228 7.62 1.31 19.45
CA TRP A 228 7.73 0.70 20.78
C TRP A 228 8.49 -0.63 20.76
N VAL A 229 8.27 -1.46 19.73
CA VAL A 229 9.05 -2.70 19.55
C VAL A 229 10.52 -2.41 19.30
N MET A 230 10.85 -1.37 18.53
CA MET A 230 12.23 -0.93 18.30
C MET A 230 12.89 -0.52 19.61
N ASP A 231 12.23 0.28 20.44
CA ASP A 231 12.80 0.81 21.69
C ASP A 231 13.13 -0.30 22.68
N LEU A 232 12.29 -1.35 22.75
CA LEU A 232 12.44 -2.44 23.71
C LEU A 232 13.33 -3.59 23.22
N LEU A 233 13.21 -3.96 21.94
CA LEU A 233 13.78 -5.20 21.39
C LEU A 233 14.75 -4.95 20.21
N GLY A 234 14.88 -3.71 19.78
CA GLY A 234 15.77 -3.29 18.70
C GLY A 234 15.15 -3.34 17.30
N LEU A 235 15.83 -2.66 16.36
CA LEU A 235 15.35 -2.45 14.99
C LEU A 235 15.12 -3.74 14.19
N SER A 236 15.91 -4.80 14.43
CA SER A 236 15.74 -6.08 13.74
C SER A 236 14.39 -6.74 14.05
N VAL A 237 13.87 -6.57 15.27
CA VAL A 237 12.63 -7.21 15.72
C VAL A 237 11.40 -6.53 15.12
N VAL A 238 11.52 -5.29 14.65
CA VAL A 238 10.43 -4.55 13.96
C VAL A 238 9.95 -5.29 12.71
N PHE A 239 10.88 -5.81 11.91
CA PHE A 239 10.53 -6.53 10.69
C PHE A 239 9.95 -7.90 11.01
N ILE A 240 10.44 -8.57 12.06
CA ILE A 240 9.87 -9.83 12.55
C ILE A 240 8.43 -9.62 13.03
N PHE A 241 8.19 -8.55 13.81
CA PHE A 241 6.85 -8.16 14.25
C PHE A 241 5.91 -7.92 13.06
N GLY A 242 6.33 -7.12 12.08
CA GLY A 242 5.55 -6.89 10.87
C GLY A 242 5.25 -8.18 10.09
N GLY A 243 6.22 -9.09 10.03
CA GLY A 243 6.05 -10.41 9.44
C GLY A 243 5.05 -11.28 10.19
N ILE A 244 5.12 -11.35 11.53
CA ILE A 244 4.18 -12.11 12.37
C ILE A 244 2.76 -11.57 12.20
N VAL A 245 2.57 -10.25 12.26
CA VAL A 245 1.25 -9.62 12.02
C VAL A 245 0.74 -9.95 10.62
N GLY A 246 1.62 -9.97 9.62
CA GLY A 246 1.31 -10.37 8.25
C GLY A 246 0.92 -11.85 8.13
N ILE A 247 1.61 -12.77 8.81
CA ILE A 247 1.25 -14.20 8.86
C ILE A 247 -0.13 -14.35 9.50
N LEU A 248 -0.35 -13.77 10.68
CA LEU A 248 -1.63 -13.86 11.39
C LEU A 248 -2.76 -13.30 10.51
N GLY A 249 -2.55 -12.15 9.89
CA GLY A 249 -3.50 -11.56 8.95
C GLY A 249 -3.79 -12.48 7.75
N SER A 250 -2.77 -13.12 7.19
CA SER A 250 -2.93 -14.11 6.10
C SER A 250 -3.73 -15.32 6.54
N SER A 251 -3.44 -15.88 7.71
CA SER A 251 -4.09 -17.08 8.25
C SER A 251 -5.56 -16.81 8.56
N PHE A 252 -5.87 -15.66 9.17
CA PHE A 252 -7.27 -15.26 9.41
C PHE A 252 -8.00 -14.98 8.10
N CYS A 253 -7.37 -14.30 7.15
CA CYS A 253 -7.92 -14.06 5.82
C CYS A 253 -8.22 -15.39 5.10
N ALA A 254 -7.27 -16.33 5.08
CA ALA A 254 -7.44 -17.66 4.52
C ALA A 254 -8.57 -18.43 5.20
N TYR A 255 -8.65 -18.40 6.54
CA TYR A 255 -9.70 -19.06 7.30
C TYR A 255 -11.10 -18.56 6.90
N PHE A 256 -11.30 -17.24 6.88
CA PHE A 256 -12.61 -16.67 6.56
C PHE A 256 -13.00 -16.78 5.07
N MET A 257 -12.03 -16.78 4.17
CA MET A 257 -12.30 -16.79 2.72
C MET A 257 -12.38 -18.19 2.11
N ILE A 258 -11.54 -19.13 2.57
CA ILE A 258 -11.50 -20.49 2.01
C ILE A 258 -12.70 -21.30 2.50
N HIS A 259 -13.14 -21.09 3.75
CA HIS A 259 -14.23 -21.86 4.35
C HIS A 259 -15.62 -21.56 3.77
N GLN A 260 -15.75 -20.54 2.91
CA GLN A 260 -17.01 -20.20 2.22
C GLN A 260 -16.99 -20.54 0.71
N SER A 261 -15.87 -21.05 0.19
CA SER A 261 -15.76 -21.54 -1.20
C SER A 261 -16.10 -23.02 -1.37
N ARG A 262 -16.44 -23.70 -0.28
CA ARG A 262 -17.06 -25.04 -0.23
C ARG A 262 -18.53 -24.89 0.15
#